data_AF-A0AAD9PMK0-F1
#
_entry.id   AF-A0AAD9PMK0-F1
#
_cell.length_a   1.000
_cell.length_b   1.000
_cell.length_c   1.000
_cell.angle_alpha   90.00
_cell.angle_beta   90.00
_cell.angle_gamma   90.00
#
_symmetry.space_group_name_H-M   'P 1'
#
loop_
_entity.id
_entity.type
_entity.pdbx_description
1 polymer ?
#
loop_
_entity_poly.entity_id
_entity_poly.type
_entity_poly.pdbx_seq_one_letter_code
_entity_poly.pdbx_strand_id
1 'polypeptide(L)'
;MQPDVTSSNSQDVTNVKRFSKALTQALLSSDKQLLEDLLRSHDTAAIEETVADLTPAFVLSLLDYVCSNLIKSPNQIYARDGWITLILRRHCDFLSKNPKAQETLRKLNRHIKLRLATNQSLLKLKGKVDTLVYFSTLANKRRKMEEQCKQQASDPLVTFVQE
;
A
#
# COMPACT_ATOMS: atom_id res chain seq x y z
N MET A 1 12.24 45.80 2.40
CA MET A 1 12.32 44.72 3.41
C MET A 1 11.22 43.71 3.07
N GLN A 2 11.53 42.66 2.31
CA GLN A 2 10.59 41.58 1.94
C GLN A 2 11.25 40.24 2.32
N PRO A 3 10.53 39.30 2.93
CA PRO A 3 11.13 38.10 3.50
C PRO A 3 11.31 36.98 2.46
N ASP A 4 12.45 36.32 2.59
CA ASP A 4 12.91 34.98 2.20
C ASP A 4 11.81 33.94 1.84
N VAL A 5 11.61 33.65 0.54
CA VAL A 5 10.79 32.50 0.03
C VAL A 5 11.64 31.53 -0.80
N THR A 6 12.93 31.82 -1.01
CA THR A 6 13.79 31.04 -1.93
C THR A 6 14.50 29.87 -1.25
N SER A 7 14.65 29.91 0.08
CA SER A 7 15.38 28.90 0.86
C SER A 7 14.67 27.52 0.93
N SER A 8 13.34 27.48 0.91
CA SER A 8 12.56 26.23 1.03
C SER A 8 12.68 25.34 -0.21
N ASN A 9 12.67 25.91 -1.42
CA ASN A 9 12.72 25.13 -2.66
C ASN A 9 14.10 24.47 -2.90
N SER A 10 15.18 25.07 -2.39
CA SER A 10 16.52 24.49 -2.54
C SER A 10 16.75 23.25 -1.66
N GLN A 11 16.15 23.20 -0.48
CA GLN A 11 16.31 22.04 0.42
C GLN A 11 15.63 20.78 -0.14
N ASP A 12 14.44 20.91 -0.73
CA ASP A 12 13.73 19.78 -1.34
C ASP A 12 14.53 19.16 -2.50
N VAL A 13 15.03 19.98 -3.42
CA VAL A 13 15.84 19.51 -4.55
C VAL A 13 17.11 18.79 -4.08
N THR A 14 17.74 19.24 -2.99
CA THR A 14 18.91 18.53 -2.43
C THR A 14 18.54 17.20 -1.79
N ASN A 15 17.36 17.09 -1.18
CA ASN A 15 16.86 15.87 -0.58
C ASN A 15 16.53 14.83 -1.64
N VAL A 16 15.83 15.23 -2.70
CA VAL A 16 15.51 14.37 -3.85
C VAL A 16 16.78 13.84 -4.53
N LYS A 17 17.79 14.69 -4.73
CA LYS A 17 19.08 14.26 -5.30
C LYS A 17 19.83 13.28 -4.39
N ARG A 18 19.76 13.45 -3.07
CA ARG A 18 20.33 12.48 -2.12
C ARG A 18 19.62 11.14 -2.20
N PHE A 19 18.29 11.15 -2.33
CA PHE A 19 17.46 9.97 -2.47
C PHE A 19 17.74 9.20 -3.78
N SER A 20 17.83 9.91 -4.92
CA SER A 20 18.21 9.32 -6.22
C SER A 20 19.57 8.60 -6.17
N LYS A 21 20.56 9.24 -5.55
CA LYS A 21 21.89 8.65 -5.36
C LYS A 21 21.85 7.42 -4.43
N ALA A 22 21.12 7.51 -3.32
CA ALA A 22 20.95 6.38 -2.41
C ALA A 22 20.28 5.18 -3.09
N LEU A 23 19.25 5.42 -3.92
CA LEU A 23 18.56 4.38 -4.68
C LEU A 23 19.48 3.71 -5.70
N THR A 24 20.28 4.49 -6.42
CA THR A 24 21.23 3.97 -7.41
C THR A 24 22.31 3.13 -6.73
N GLN A 25 22.81 3.56 -5.57
CA GLN A 25 23.77 2.80 -4.77
C GLN A 25 23.15 1.51 -4.22
N ALA A 26 21.90 1.54 -3.75
CA ALA A 26 21.16 0.37 -3.30
C ALA A 26 21.04 -0.69 -4.40
N LEU A 27 20.71 -0.23 -5.62
CA LEU A 27 20.58 -1.09 -6.81
C LEU A 27 21.92 -1.67 -7.25
N LEU A 28 23.00 -0.89 -7.16
CA LEU A 28 24.35 -1.35 -7.48
C LEU A 28 24.88 -2.36 -6.46
N SER A 29 24.69 -2.07 -5.17
CA SER A 29 25.15 -2.93 -4.06
C SER A 29 24.21 -4.11 -3.78
N SER A 30 23.06 -4.19 -4.46
CA SER A 30 22.01 -5.20 -4.24
C SER A 30 21.55 -5.29 -2.77
N ASP A 31 21.59 -4.17 -2.04
CA ASP A 31 21.14 -4.12 -0.65
C ASP A 31 19.62 -4.11 -0.60
N LYS A 32 19.05 -5.26 -0.24
CA LYS A 32 17.60 -5.45 -0.22
C LYS A 32 16.95 -4.67 0.89
N GLN A 33 17.58 -4.52 2.06
CA GLN A 33 16.96 -3.85 3.21
C GLN A 33 16.82 -2.35 2.92
N LEU A 34 17.90 -1.74 2.45
CA LEU A 34 17.90 -0.33 2.09
C LEU A 34 16.95 -0.05 0.92
N LEU A 35 16.85 -0.97 -0.06
CA LEU A 35 15.90 -0.83 -1.16
C LEU A 35 14.45 -0.90 -0.70
N GLU A 36 14.12 -1.77 0.27
CA GLU A 36 12.77 -1.82 0.85
C GLU A 36 12.40 -0.55 1.63
N ASP A 37 13.34 0.01 2.38
CA ASP A 37 13.13 1.25 3.12
C ASP A 37 12.94 2.45 2.19
N LEU A 38 13.74 2.55 1.12
CA LEU A 38 13.59 3.61 0.12
C LEU A 38 12.27 3.48 -0.65
N LEU A 39 11.89 2.26 -1.04
CA LEU A 39 10.65 1.98 -1.77
C LEU A 39 9.38 2.17 -0.93
N ARG A 40 9.51 2.30 0.40
CA ARG A 40 8.39 2.62 1.31
C ARG A 40 8.02 4.11 1.28
N SER A 41 8.90 4.97 0.78
CA SER A 41 8.60 6.39 0.64
C SER A 41 7.55 6.64 -0.46
N HIS A 42 6.61 7.54 -0.17
CA HIS A 42 5.40 7.80 -0.98
C HIS A 42 5.37 9.18 -1.64
N ASP A 43 6.44 9.97 -1.55
CA ASP A 43 6.45 11.31 -2.13
C ASP A 43 6.49 11.24 -3.66
N THR A 44 5.34 11.48 -4.28
CA THR A 44 5.16 11.39 -5.74
C THR A 44 6.09 12.32 -6.52
N ALA A 45 6.41 13.50 -5.98
CA ALA A 45 7.28 14.46 -6.66
C ALA A 45 8.74 14.00 -6.64
N ALA A 46 9.21 13.56 -5.47
CA ALA A 46 10.55 12.99 -5.31
C ALA A 46 10.74 11.73 -6.17
N ILE A 47 9.72 10.86 -6.24
CA ILE A 47 9.75 9.65 -7.06
C ILE A 47 9.83 10.03 -8.56
N GLU A 48 9.07 11.03 -9.02
CA GLU A 48 9.12 11.49 -10.42
C GLU A 48 10.50 11.98 -10.84
N GLU A 49 11.10 12.86 -10.05
CA GLU A 49 12.42 13.39 -10.33
C GLU A 49 13.50 12.31 -10.22
N THR A 50 13.38 11.39 -9.25
CA THR A 50 14.31 10.26 -9.09
C THR A 50 14.24 9.26 -10.25
N VAL A 51 13.04 8.91 -10.73
CA VAL A 51 12.89 7.98 -11.87
C VAL A 51 13.32 8.62 -13.18
N ALA A 52 13.24 9.95 -13.29
CA ALA A 52 13.76 10.68 -14.45
C ALA A 52 15.30 10.67 -14.50
N ASP A 53 15.96 10.72 -13.35
CA ASP A 53 17.42 10.72 -13.21
C ASP A 53 18.04 9.30 -13.35
N LEU A 54 17.21 8.25 -13.27
CA LEU A 54 17.67 6.86 -13.26
C LEU A 54 18.09 6.37 -14.66
N THR A 55 19.26 5.74 -14.76
CA THR A 55 19.75 5.13 -16.01
C THR A 55 18.86 3.95 -16.43
N PRO A 56 18.57 3.74 -17.74
CA PRO A 56 17.69 2.66 -18.21
C PRO A 56 18.08 1.24 -17.76
N ALA A 57 19.37 0.98 -17.53
CA ALA A 57 19.84 -0.30 -17.00
C ALA A 57 19.38 -0.56 -15.55
N PHE A 58 19.42 0.46 -14.70
CA PHE A 58 18.96 0.38 -13.31
C PHE A 58 17.44 0.26 -13.22
N VAL A 59 16.71 0.88 -14.15
CA VAL A 59 15.25 0.73 -14.26
C VAL A 59 14.83 -0.72 -14.46
N LEU A 60 15.56 -1.48 -15.29
CA LEU A 60 15.27 -2.89 -15.51
C LEU A 60 15.51 -3.73 -14.25
N SER A 61 16.61 -3.48 -13.55
CA SER A 61 16.93 -4.16 -12.28
C SER A 61 15.87 -3.86 -11.21
N LEU A 62 15.46 -2.59 -11.11
CA LEU A 62 14.42 -2.15 -10.20
C LEU A 62 13.07 -2.82 -10.53
N LEU A 63 12.69 -2.87 -11.80
CA LEU A 63 11.44 -3.52 -12.24
C LEU A 63 11.42 -5.02 -11.89
N ASP A 64 12.52 -5.73 -12.10
CA ASP A 64 12.64 -7.15 -11.78
C ASP A 64 12.58 -7.39 -10.25
N TYR A 65 13.24 -6.52 -9.48
CA TYR A 65 13.17 -6.55 -8.02
C TYR A 65 11.74 -6.29 -7.51
N VAL A 66 11.05 -5.28 -8.05
CA VAL A 66 9.67 -4.97 -7.64
C VAL A 66 8.73 -6.12 -8.03
N CYS A 67 8.85 -6.67 -9.23
CA CYS A 67 8.03 -7.79 -9.68
C CYS A 67 8.25 -9.07 -8.86
N SER A 68 9.51 -9.42 -8.57
CA SER A 68 9.83 -10.60 -7.77
C SER A 68 9.31 -10.50 -6.34
N ASN A 69 9.35 -9.32 -5.73
CA ASN A 69 8.74 -9.08 -4.42
C ASN A 69 7.22 -9.09 -4.47
N LEU A 70 6.61 -8.58 -5.53
CA LEU A 70 5.17 -8.63 -5.70
C LEU A 70 4.61 -10.05 -5.71
N ILE A 71 5.33 -10.95 -6.39
CA ILE A 71 4.98 -12.36 -6.50
C ILE A 71 5.13 -13.05 -5.13
N LYS A 72 6.14 -12.66 -4.34
CA LYS A 72 6.36 -13.20 -2.99
C LYS A 72 5.38 -12.66 -1.95
N SER A 73 5.08 -11.37 -2.02
CA SER A 73 4.32 -10.63 -1.01
C SER A 73 3.35 -9.66 -1.69
N PRO A 74 2.15 -10.14 -2.05
CA PRO A 74 1.21 -9.35 -2.86
C PRO A 74 0.58 -8.17 -2.10
N ASN A 75 0.74 -8.08 -0.78
CA ASN A 75 0.29 -6.93 0.01
C ASN A 75 1.18 -5.69 -0.19
N GLN A 76 2.43 -5.89 -0.63
CA GLN A 76 3.36 -4.79 -0.90
C GLN A 76 3.01 -4.00 -2.17
N ILE A 77 2.03 -4.46 -2.97
CA ILE A 77 1.52 -3.73 -4.15
C ILE A 77 1.13 -2.30 -3.77
N TYR A 78 0.34 -2.13 -2.70
CA TYR A 78 -0.17 -0.81 -2.32
C TYR A 78 0.94 0.17 -1.91
N ALA A 79 2.04 -0.33 -1.35
CA ALA A 79 3.19 0.49 -1.00
C ALA A 79 3.98 0.91 -2.24
N ARG A 80 4.02 0.06 -3.28
CA ARG A 80 4.93 0.20 -4.44
C ARG A 80 4.21 0.61 -5.73
N ASP A 81 2.89 0.83 -5.71
CA ASP A 81 2.10 1.15 -6.89
C ASP A 81 2.51 2.47 -7.57
N GLY A 82 2.84 3.49 -6.77
CA GLY A 82 3.34 4.77 -7.28
C GLY A 82 4.63 4.62 -8.08
N TRP A 83 5.55 3.80 -7.58
CA TRP A 83 6.80 3.45 -8.25
C TRP A 83 6.56 2.72 -9.58
N ILE A 84 5.71 1.70 -9.57
CA ILE A 84 5.39 0.89 -10.76
C ILE A 84 4.78 1.79 -11.84
N THR A 85 3.74 2.54 -11.50
CA THR A 85 3.00 3.38 -12.45
C THR A 85 3.90 4.42 -13.10
N LEU A 86 4.79 5.03 -12.31
CA LEU A 86 5.70 6.07 -12.80
C LEU A 86 6.82 5.49 -13.67
N ILE A 87 7.43 4.37 -13.28
CA ILE A 87 8.44 3.67 -14.09
C ILE A 87 7.85 3.30 -15.46
N LEU A 88 6.63 2.76 -15.48
CA LEU A 88 5.94 2.42 -16.72
C LEU A 88 5.66 3.67 -17.56
N ARG A 89 5.23 4.77 -16.94
CA ARG A 89 4.91 6.02 -17.65
C ARG A 89 6.15 6.68 -18.26
N ARG A 90 7.26 6.77 -17.52
CA ARG A 90 8.47 7.48 -17.96
C ARG A 90 9.33 6.64 -18.91
N HIS A 91 9.48 5.34 -18.64
CA HIS A 91 10.38 4.48 -19.39
C HIS A 91 9.67 3.57 -20.40
N CYS A 92 8.42 3.88 -20.78
CA CYS A 92 7.60 3.06 -21.67
C CYS A 92 8.30 2.73 -23.01
N ASP A 93 8.98 3.70 -23.62
CA ASP A 93 9.68 3.51 -24.89
C ASP A 93 10.88 2.55 -24.76
N PHE A 94 11.61 2.64 -23.66
CA PHE A 94 12.72 1.71 -23.39
C PHE A 94 12.20 0.29 -23.08
N LEU A 95 11.14 0.19 -22.28
CA LEU A 95 10.51 -1.08 -21.88
C LEU A 95 9.89 -1.80 -23.07
N SER A 96 9.33 -1.07 -24.04
CA SER A 96 8.76 -1.66 -25.25
C SER A 96 9.83 -2.22 -26.19
N LYS A 97 11.01 -1.61 -26.24
CA LYS A 97 12.12 -2.08 -27.09
C LYS A 97 12.89 -3.27 -26.49
N ASN A 98 12.91 -3.39 -25.16
CA ASN A 98 13.68 -4.43 -24.49
C ASN A 98 12.87 -5.71 -24.25
N PRO A 99 13.22 -6.86 -24.86
CA PRO A 99 12.46 -8.10 -24.73
C PRO A 99 12.45 -8.66 -23.29
N LYS A 100 13.51 -8.41 -22.51
CA LYS A 100 13.60 -8.86 -21.12
C LYS A 100 12.60 -8.11 -20.24
N ALA A 101 12.43 -6.80 -20.47
CA ALA A 101 11.43 -6.00 -19.79
C ALA A 101 10.01 -6.47 -20.10
N GLN A 102 9.73 -6.77 -21.38
CA GLN A 102 8.43 -7.30 -21.80
C GLN A 102 8.07 -8.63 -21.11
N GLU A 103 9.05 -9.53 -20.95
CA GLU A 103 8.85 -10.80 -20.24
C GLU A 103 8.47 -10.56 -18.77
N THR A 104 9.20 -9.68 -18.07
CA THR A 104 8.91 -9.31 -16.68
C THR A 104 7.51 -8.68 -16.55
N LEU A 105 7.13 -7.80 -17.47
CA LEU A 105 5.79 -7.19 -17.50
C LEU A 105 4.69 -8.22 -17.78
N ARG A 106 4.93 -9.19 -18.67
CA ARG A 106 3.97 -10.29 -18.92
C ARG A 106 3.76 -11.15 -17.68
N LYS A 107 4.85 -11.49 -16.96
CA LYS A 107 4.77 -12.22 -15.68
C LYS A 107 3.96 -11.44 -14.64
N LEU A 108 4.24 -10.15 -14.50
CA LEU A 108 3.51 -9.26 -13.61
C LEU A 108 2.02 -9.21 -13.94
N ASN A 109 1.67 -9.00 -15.21
CA ASN A 109 0.29 -8.93 -15.67
C ASN A 109 -0.46 -10.25 -15.40
N ARG A 110 0.18 -11.40 -15.67
CA ARG A 110 -0.39 -12.72 -15.36
C ARG A 110 -0.67 -12.87 -13.86
N HIS A 111 0.25 -12.44 -13.01
CA HIS A 111 0.07 -12.52 -11.55
C HIS A 111 -1.08 -11.63 -11.07
N ILE A 112 -1.19 -10.40 -11.59
CA ILE A 112 -2.29 -9.48 -11.27
C ILE A 112 -3.64 -10.08 -11.71
N LYS A 113 -3.73 -10.64 -12.92
CA LYS A 113 -4.95 -11.30 -13.41
C LYS A 113 -5.37 -12.47 -12.55
N LEU A 114 -4.41 -13.31 -12.13
CA LEU A 114 -4.68 -14.43 -11.22
C LEU A 114 -5.27 -13.94 -9.89
N ARG A 115 -4.72 -12.85 -9.35
CA ARG A 115 -5.22 -12.21 -8.13
C ARG A 115 -6.61 -11.58 -8.28
N LEU A 116 -6.87 -10.95 -9.41
CA LEU A 116 -8.19 -10.39 -9.69
C LEU A 116 -9.26 -11.50 -9.76
N ALA A 117 -8.91 -12.65 -10.35
CA ALA A 117 -9.78 -13.81 -10.39
C ALA A 117 -10.09 -14.37 -8.98
N THR A 118 -9.10 -14.43 -8.09
CA THR A 118 -9.32 -14.88 -6.69
C THR A 118 -9.99 -13.83 -5.82
N ASN A 119 -9.87 -12.54 -6.15
CA ASN A 119 -10.54 -11.47 -5.41
C ASN A 119 -12.06 -11.60 -5.45
N GLN A 120 -12.62 -12.07 -6.57
CA GLN A 120 -14.07 -12.27 -6.72
C GLN A 120 -14.62 -13.33 -5.76
N SER A 121 -13.91 -14.45 -5.58
CA SER A 121 -14.34 -15.49 -4.62
C SER A 121 -14.17 -15.01 -3.18
N LEU A 122 -13.11 -14.26 -2.88
CA LEU A 122 -12.91 -13.63 -1.57
C LEU A 122 -13.97 -12.58 -1.24
N LEU A 123 -14.44 -11.79 -2.21
CA LEU A 123 -15.50 -10.80 -2.00
C LEU A 123 -16.83 -11.47 -1.66
N LYS A 124 -17.15 -12.58 -2.34
CA LYS A 124 -18.32 -13.41 -1.99
C LYS A 124 -18.21 -13.97 -0.58
N LEU A 125 -17.04 -14.46 -0.19
CA LEU A 125 -16.80 -14.99 1.15
C LEU A 125 -16.91 -13.88 2.21
N LYS A 126 -16.30 -12.72 1.97
CA LYS A 126 -16.41 -11.53 2.83
C LYS A 126 -17.89 -11.18 3.06
N GLY A 127 -18.71 -11.12 2.00
CA GLY A 127 -20.13 -10.83 2.14
C GLY A 127 -20.88 -11.83 3.02
N LYS A 128 -20.57 -13.14 2.90
CA LYS A 128 -21.16 -14.19 3.76
C LYS A 128 -20.73 -14.03 5.21
N VAL A 129 -19.45 -13.77 5.45
CA VAL A 129 -18.89 -13.58 6.80
C VAL A 129 -19.47 -12.32 7.44
N ASP A 130 -19.51 -11.19 6.72
CA ASP A 130 -20.09 -9.93 7.20
C ASP A 130 -21.57 -10.12 7.59
N THR A 131 -22.32 -10.89 6.80
CA THR A 131 -23.72 -11.22 7.09
C THR A 131 -23.85 -12.04 8.37
N LEU A 132 -22.99 -13.04 8.57
CA LEU A 132 -22.99 -13.88 9.78
C LEU A 132 -22.63 -13.05 11.01
N VAL A 133 -21.59 -12.23 10.93
CA VAL A 133 -21.18 -11.31 12.01
C VAL A 133 -22.31 -10.34 12.35
N TYR A 134 -22.99 -9.80 11.34
CA TYR A 134 -24.16 -8.95 11.54
C TYR A 134 -25.30 -9.66 12.28
N PHE A 135 -25.65 -10.90 11.89
CA PHE A 135 -26.68 -11.65 12.60
C PHE A 135 -26.28 -12.05 14.02
N SER A 136 -25.02 -12.43 14.24
CA SER A 136 -24.49 -12.75 15.57
C SER A 136 -24.55 -11.53 16.50
N THR A 137 -24.10 -10.37 16.05
CA THR A 137 -24.17 -9.12 16.83
C THR A 137 -25.61 -8.71 17.14
N LEU A 138 -26.54 -8.87 16.19
CA LEU A 138 -27.96 -8.61 16.41
C LEU A 138 -28.58 -9.56 17.44
N ALA A 139 -28.26 -10.86 17.39
CA ALA A 139 -28.74 -11.84 18.34
C ALA A 139 -28.20 -11.57 19.76
N ASN A 140 -26.90 -11.24 19.87
CA ASN A 140 -26.28 -10.88 21.15
C ASN A 140 -26.89 -9.60 21.73
N LYS A 141 -27.20 -8.61 20.88
CA LYS A 141 -27.88 -7.38 21.32
C LYS A 141 -29.27 -7.67 21.87
N ARG A 142 -30.06 -8.54 21.21
CA ARG A 142 -31.39 -8.94 21.72
C ARG A 142 -31.30 -9.62 23.08
N ARG A 143 -30.41 -10.61 23.23
CA ARG A 143 -30.19 -11.29 24.52
C ARG A 143 -29.83 -10.31 25.63
N LYS A 144 -28.92 -9.37 25.34
CA LYS A 144 -28.54 -8.33 26.30
C LYS A 144 -29.71 -7.40 26.68
N MET A 145 -30.54 -7.01 25.72
CA MET A 145 -31.75 -6.21 26.00
C MET A 145 -32.77 -6.99 26.86
N GLU A 146 -32.94 -8.29 26.60
CA GLU A 146 -33.81 -9.16 27.38
C GLU A 146 -33.30 -9.34 28.82
N GLU A 147 -31.99 -9.52 28.99
CA GLU A 147 -31.33 -9.58 30.30
C GLU A 147 -31.48 -8.26 31.06
N GLN A 148 -31.30 -7.11 30.39
CA GLN A 148 -31.51 -5.79 30.99
C GLN A 148 -32.96 -5.56 31.41
N CYS A 149 -33.93 -5.95 30.57
CA CYS A 149 -35.34 -5.85 30.92
C CYS A 149 -35.69 -6.72 32.13
N LYS A 150 -35.13 -7.94 32.21
CA LYS A 150 -35.29 -8.83 33.37
C LYS A 150 -34.65 -8.26 34.64
N GLN A 151 -33.44 -7.71 34.53
CA GLN A 151 -32.73 -7.07 35.66
C GLN A 151 -33.49 -5.84 36.17
N GLN A 152 -33.96 -4.99 35.26
CA GLN A 152 -34.76 -3.83 35.61
C GLN A 152 -36.14 -4.20 36.19
N ALA A 153 -36.71 -5.34 35.79
CA ALA A 153 -37.92 -5.88 36.41
C ALA A 153 -37.68 -6.50 37.80
N SER A 154 -36.46 -6.97 38.09
CA SER A 154 -36.08 -7.51 39.40
C SER A 154 -35.62 -6.44 40.39
N ASP A 155 -35.18 -5.28 39.92
CA ASP A 155 -34.85 -4.15 40.79
C ASP A 155 -36.13 -3.58 41.44
N PRO A 156 -36.17 -3.45 42.78
CA PRO A 156 -37.35 -2.95 43.47
C PRO A 156 -37.60 -1.47 43.10
N LEU A 157 -38.77 -1.19 42.51
CA LEU A 157 -39.17 0.15 42.03
C LEU A 157 -39.33 1.19 43.14
N VAL A 158 -39.48 0.75 44.39
CA VAL A 158 -39.56 1.61 45.58
C VAL A 158 -38.72 0.97 46.67
N THR A 159 -37.62 1.61 47.03
CA THR A 159 -36.92 1.37 48.29
C THR A 159 -37.50 2.30 49.34
N PHE A 160 -38.06 1.73 50.41
CA PHE A 160 -38.48 2.55 51.55
C PHE A 160 -37.22 3.07 52.25
N VAL A 161 -36.98 4.37 52.14
CA VAL A 161 -35.98 5.07 52.96
C VAL A 161 -36.66 5.36 54.29
N GLN A 162 -36.16 4.76 55.36
CA GLN A 162 -36.66 4.99 56.71
C GLN A 162 -35.85 6.13 57.34
N GLU A 163 -36.53 7.24 57.67
CA GLU A 163 -35.99 8.35 58.48
C GLU A 163 -35.77 7.94 59.95
#